data_AF-A0A7Y5W136-F1
#
_entry.id   AF-A0A7Y5W136-F1
#
_cell.length_a   1.000
_cell.length_b   1.000
_cell.length_c   1.000
_cell.angle_alpha   90.00
_cell.angle_beta   90.00
_cell.angle_gamma   90.00
#
_symmetry.space_group_name_H-M   'P 1'
#
loop_
_entity.id
_entity.type
_entity.pdbx_description
1 polymer ?
#
loop_
_entity_poly.entity_id
_entity_poly.type
_entity_poly.pdbx_seq_one_letter_code
_entity_poly.pdbx_strand_id
1 'polypeptide(L)'
;CRDYAVVELRITPGGHPVVIGIEVAAALEAGAALEIAAAAAGLPYGELIGRIVNIARERYRPAQSPGAGLPVPAMDDGKNRGHLVAG
;
A
#
# COMPACT_ATOMS: atom_id res chain seq x y z
N CYS A 1 12.59 1.43 9.16
CA CYS A 1 11.19 0.94 9.24
C CYS A 1 10.39 1.57 8.11
N ARG A 2 9.49 0.83 7.45
CA ARG A 2 8.81 1.31 6.24
C ARG A 2 7.32 1.59 6.43
N ASP A 3 6.63 0.78 7.23
CA ASP A 3 5.18 0.90 7.44
C ASP A 3 4.83 1.22 8.90
N TYR A 4 5.43 0.46 9.82
CA TYR A 4 5.32 0.67 11.26
C TYR A 4 6.58 0.16 11.96
N ALA A 5 6.77 0.61 13.19
CA ALA A 5 7.69 0.03 14.17
C ALA A 5 7.37 0.61 15.56
N VAL A 6 7.79 -0.11 16.60
CA VAL A 6 7.81 0.41 17.96
C VAL A 6 9.23 0.87 18.26
N VAL A 7 9.38 2.12 18.72
CA VAL A 7 10.66 2.67 19.16
C VAL A 7 10.65 2.71 20.69
N GLU A 8 11.54 1.95 21.29
CA GLU A 8 11.68 1.93 22.74
C GLU A 8 12.60 3.05 23.19
N LEU A 9 12.11 3.85 24.13
CA LEU A 9 12.83 4.98 24.69
C LEU A 9 13.11 4.76 26.17
N ARG A 10 14.28 5.19 26.61
CA ARG A 10 14.60 5.38 28.03
C ARG A 10 14.79 6.87 28.30
N ILE A 11 14.19 7.37 29.37
CA ILE A 11 14.45 8.73 29.85
C ILE A 11 15.63 8.67 30.81
N THR A 12 16.69 9.42 30.51
CA THR A 12 17.86 9.57 31.40
C THR A 12 17.48 10.36 32.66
N PRO A 13 18.30 10.31 33.73
CA PRO A 13 18.06 11.14 34.92
C PRO A 13 17.98 12.65 34.63
N GLY A 14 18.64 13.13 33.56
CA GLY A 14 18.56 14.52 33.11
C GLY A 14 17.33 14.85 32.25
N GLY A 15 16.40 13.91 32.07
CA GLY A 15 15.19 14.10 31.26
C GLY A 15 15.38 13.92 29.75
N HIS A 16 16.59 13.57 29.30
CA HIS A 16 16.84 13.33 27.88
C HIS A 16 16.36 11.94 27.45
N PRO A 17 15.55 11.82 26.37
CA PRO A 17 15.19 10.54 25.81
C PRO A 17 16.37 9.92 25.04
N VAL A 18 16.58 8.62 25.21
CA VAL A 18 17.53 7.83 24.42
C VAL A 18 16.84 6.62 23.83
N VAL A 19 17.12 6.30 22.57
CA VAL A 19 16.60 5.11 21.88
C VAL A 19 17.36 3.89 22.37
N ILE A 20 16.62 2.87 22.82
CA ILE A 20 17.20 1.61 23.32
C ILE A 20 16.83 0.41 22.45
N GLY A 21 15.81 0.54 21.60
CA GLY A 21 15.32 -0.56 20.77
C GLY A 21 14.44 -0.07 19.64
N ILE A 22 14.39 -0.87 18.57
CA ILE A 22 13.46 -0.70 17.44
C ILE A 22 12.91 -2.07 17.09
N GLU A 23 11.60 -2.24 17.23
CA GLU A 23 10.90 -3.47 16.88
C GLU A 23 10.08 -3.27 15.60
N VAL A 24 10.46 -3.99 14.54
CA VAL A 24 9.84 -3.88 13.20
C VAL A 24 8.74 -4.91 12.94
N ALA A 25 8.63 -5.93 13.80
CA ALA A 25 7.62 -6.97 13.75
C ALA A 25 6.81 -7.01 15.06
N ALA A 26 6.61 -5.83 15.66
CA ALA A 26 5.87 -5.70 16.92
C ALA A 26 4.45 -6.23 16.77
N ALA A 27 3.92 -6.76 17.88
CA ALA A 27 2.57 -7.27 17.95
C ALA A 27 1.55 -6.22 17.47
N LEU A 28 0.71 -6.62 16.51
CA LEU A 28 -0.40 -5.82 15.98
C LEU A 28 -1.73 -6.18 16.64
N GLU A 29 -1.71 -6.97 17.70
CA GLU A 29 -2.91 -7.40 18.42
C GLU A 29 -3.52 -6.22 19.18
N ALA A 30 -4.84 -6.25 19.36
CA ALA A 30 -5.53 -5.26 20.20
C ALA A 30 -5.02 -5.34 21.64
N GLY A 31 -4.77 -4.20 22.28
CA GLY A 31 -4.17 -4.13 23.61
C GLY A 31 -2.64 -4.22 23.63
N ALA A 32 -1.97 -4.42 22.49
CA ALA A 32 -0.51 -4.38 22.41
C ALA A 32 0.03 -2.95 22.53
N ALA A 33 1.33 -2.82 22.82
CA ALA A 33 1.99 -1.52 23.04
C ALA A 33 1.78 -0.53 21.88
N LEU A 34 1.76 -1.01 20.63
CA LEU A 34 1.52 -0.15 19.46
C LEU A 34 0.09 0.41 19.44
N GLU A 35 -0.91 -0.41 19.78
CA GLU A 35 -2.31 0.01 19.83
C GLU A 35 -2.54 1.01 20.97
N ILE A 36 -2.00 0.74 22.16
CA ILE A 36 -2.07 1.65 23.30
C ILE A 36 -1.44 3.02 22.95
N ALA A 37 -0.26 3.02 22.32
CA ALA A 37 0.42 4.25 21.92
C ALA A 37 -0.37 5.02 20.85
N ALA A 38 -0.93 4.31 19.86
CA ALA A 38 -1.76 4.92 18.82
C ALA A 38 -3.05 5.52 19.40
N ALA A 39 -3.73 4.79 20.29
CA ALA A 39 -4.94 5.26 20.95
C ALA A 39 -4.68 6.52 21.80
N ALA A 40 -3.55 6.58 22.51
CA ALA A 40 -3.13 7.78 23.25
C ALA A 40 -2.90 9.00 22.33
N ALA A 41 -2.57 8.76 21.05
CA ALA A 41 -2.44 9.78 20.01
C ALA A 41 -3.77 10.06 19.27
N GLY A 42 -4.88 9.49 19.72
CA GLY A 42 -6.20 9.66 19.08
C GLY A 42 -6.39 8.83 17.81
N LEU A 43 -5.57 7.80 17.59
CA LEU A 43 -5.68 6.89 16.46
C LEU A 43 -6.22 5.53 16.94
N PRO A 44 -7.53 5.27 16.83
CA PRO A 44 -8.12 4.02 17.31
C PRO A 44 -7.61 2.83 16.50
N TYR A 45 -7.65 1.64 17.10
CA TYR A 45 -7.09 0.41 16.53
C TYR A 45 -7.46 0.13 15.07
N GLY A 46 -8.75 0.25 14.72
CA GLY A 46 -9.20 0.03 13.33
C GLY A 46 -8.56 1.00 12.33
N GLU A 47 -8.38 2.26 12.72
CA GLU A 47 -7.71 3.27 11.88
C GLU A 47 -6.20 3.04 11.79
N LEU A 48 -5.57 2.61 12.89
CA LEU A 48 -4.17 2.20 12.89
C LEU A 48 -3.91 1.09 11.88
N ILE A 49 -4.66 -0.01 11.98
CA ILE A 49 -4.54 -1.15 11.06
C ILE A 49 -4.84 -0.72 9.62
N GLY A 50 -5.92 0.04 9.43
CA GLY A 50 -6.27 0.60 8.12
C GLY A 50 -5.14 1.43 7.51
N ARG A 51 -4.47 2.27 8.29
CA ARG A 51 -3.32 3.06 7.84
C ARG A 51 -2.14 2.18 7.44
N ILE A 52 -1.76 1.18 8.23
CA ILE A 52 -0.66 0.26 7.91
C ILE A 52 -0.94 -0.45 6.58
N VAL A 53 -2.16 -0.98 6.40
CA VAL A 53 -2.59 -1.64 5.17
C VAL A 53 -2.58 -0.67 3.98
N ASN A 54 -3.06 0.56 4.14
CA ASN A 54 -3.09 1.54 3.07
C ASN A 54 -1.66 1.91 2.60
N ILE A 55 -0.71 2.08 3.52
CA ILE A 55 0.70 2.36 3.19
C ILE A 55 1.30 1.16 2.44
N ALA A 56 1.09 -0.06 2.93
CA ALA A 56 1.55 -1.27 2.29
C ALA A 56 0.95 -1.44 0.88
N ARG A 57 -0.35 -1.16 0.72
CA ARG A 57 -1.06 -1.21 -0.56
C ARG A 57 -0.49 -0.21 -1.55
N GLU A 58 -0.25 1.04 -1.14
CA GLU A 58 0.27 2.06 -2.05
C GLU A 58 1.65 1.71 -2.56
N ARG A 59 2.49 1.12 -1.70
CA ARG A 59 3.81 0.61 -2.09
C ARG A 59 3.74 -0.50 -3.15
N TYR A 60 2.77 -1.40 -3.04
CA TYR A 60 2.61 -2.54 -3.96
C TYR A 60 1.58 -2.28 -5.05
N ARG A 61 1.07 -1.04 -5.15
CA ARG A 61 0.19 -0.65 -6.24
C ARG A 61 0.96 -0.86 -7.55
N PRO A 62 0.50 -1.71 -8.47
CA PRO A 62 1.14 -1.82 -9.75
C PRO A 62 1.13 -0.44 -10.40
N ALA A 63 2.29 0.03 -10.87
CA ALA A 63 2.36 1.21 -11.70
C ALA A 63 1.33 1.01 -12.82
N GLN A 64 0.36 1.93 -12.93
CA GLN A 64 -0.52 1.92 -14.09
C GLN A 64 0.41 1.97 -15.29
N SER A 65 0.51 0.87 -16.04
CA SER A 65 1.29 0.86 -17.26
C SER A 65 0.69 1.93 -18.16
N PRO A 66 1.44 2.97 -18.55
CA PRO A 66 0.93 3.96 -19.47
C PRO A 66 0.66 3.23 -20.80
N GLY A 67 -0.61 3.02 -21.13
CA GLY A 67 -1.03 2.63 -22.48
C GLY A 67 -0.98 1.15 -22.84
N ALA A 68 -1.58 0.26 -22.04
CA ALA A 68 -2.11 -0.98 -22.59
C ALA A 68 -3.57 -0.75 -23.05
N GLY A 69 -3.74 0.18 -24.00
CA GLY A 69 -4.92 0.11 -24.86
C GLY A 69 -4.82 -1.21 -25.60
N LEU A 70 -5.72 -2.15 -25.32
CA LEU A 70 -5.82 -3.38 -26.09
C LEU A 70 -5.91 -2.97 -27.57
N PRO A 71 -5.09 -3.53 -28.48
CA PRO A 71 -5.34 -3.33 -29.90
C PRO A 71 -6.72 -3.92 -30.17
N VAL A 72 -7.71 -3.05 -30.41
CA VAL A 72 -9.00 -3.47 -30.95
C VAL A 72 -8.67 -3.99 -32.34
N PRO A 73 -8.81 -5.30 -32.63
CA PRO A 73 -8.63 -5.77 -33.98
C PRO A 73 -9.65 -5.04 -34.84
N ALA A 74 -9.20 -4.44 -35.94
CA ALA A 74 -10.09 -3.86 -36.93
C ALA A 74 -11.11 -4.94 -37.32
N MET A 75 -12.38 -4.72 -37.03
CA MET A 75 -13.44 -5.54 -37.61
C MET A 75 -13.38 -5.31 -39.12
N ASP A 76 -13.17 -6.39 -39.87
CA ASP A 76 -13.28 -6.39 -41.32
C ASP A 76 -14.75 -6.24 -41.69
N ASP A 77 -15.17 -5.02 -42.00
CA ASP A 77 -16.56 -4.69 -42.35
C ASP A 77 -16.95 -5.19 -43.76
N GLY A 78 -16.37 -6.28 -44.27
CA GLY A 78 -16.91 -7.13 -45.34
C GLY A 78 -17.34 -6.48 -46.67
N LYS A 79 -17.08 -5.19 -46.90
CA LYS A 79 -17.77 -4.42 -47.94
C LYS A 79 -17.03 -4.33 -49.27
N ASN A 80 -15.98 -5.13 -49.49
CA ASN A 80 -15.25 -5.05 -50.75
C ASN A 80 -14.89 -6.40 -51.37
N ARG A 81 -15.93 -7.15 -51.79
CA ARG A 81 -15.78 -8.24 -52.77
C ARG A 81 -16.70 -8.00 -53.96
N GLY A 82 -16.35 -7.00 -54.76
CA GLY A 82 -16.87 -6.81 -56.11
C GLY A 82 -15.72 -6.86 -57.11
N HIS A 83 -15.89 -7.70 -58.13
CA HIS A 83 -15.05 -7.92 -59.33
C HIS A 83 -14.02 -9.06 -59.28
N LEU A 84 -14.46 -10.22 -59.78
CA LEU A 84 -13.70 -10.90 -60.83
C LEU A 84 -14.68 -11.45 -61.87
N VAL A 85 -14.51 -10.98 -63.11
CA VAL A 85 -15.20 -11.37 -64.33
C VAL A 85 -14.65 -12.72 -64.77
N ALA A 86 -15.51 -13.69 -65.11
CA ALA A 86 -15.11 -14.91 -65.81
C ALA A 86 -15.82 -14.94 -67.16
N GLY A 87 -15.02 -14.88 -68.22
CA GLY A 87 -15.38 -15.37 -69.56
C GLY A 87 -15.12 -16.86 -69.69
#